data_AF-A0AAW0BHY3-F1
#
_entry.id   AF-A0AAW0BHY3-F1
#
_cell.length_a   1.000
_cell.length_b   1.000
_cell.length_c   1.000
_cell.angle_alpha   90.00
_cell.angle_beta   90.00
_cell.angle_gamma   90.00
#
_symmetry.space_group_name_H-M   'P 1'
#
loop_
_entity.id
_entity.type
_entity.pdbx_description
1 polymer ?
#
loop_
_entity_poly.entity_id
_entity_poly.type
_entity_poly.pdbx_seq_one_letter_code
_entity_poly.pdbx_strand_id
1 'polypeptide(L)'
;MYLKLDSLACHPPSHSAVLQTANIQLGPDLGGPFTAAPVIDGTFIRQRPTEALRQGKLNGKALLAVTNADEGSIFVDPSAPLNASAYASQIFPKLGQKELAAIEEAYGGLGSMLNQNILINGEALLTCPTYYLLKAFQGRSWKGEFAIPPGVHGLDLDYYYPIGKNLTFNNATFITSFGGSFMSFAVSLDPNIKVDPLNNISLHLNGPVYNGEEMKFNQTQENTITDIRLVTTDQALWRGVDLGELWRTHTGQ
;
A
#
# COMPACT_ATOMS: atom_id res chain seq x y z
N MET A 1 -19.97 7.32 -5.61
CA MET A 1 -21.40 7.06 -5.85
C MET A 1 -22.19 7.83 -4.80
N TYR A 2 -22.98 8.84 -5.16
CA TYR A 2 -23.88 9.52 -4.21
C TYR A 2 -25.25 8.84 -4.30
N LEU A 3 -25.59 8.00 -3.33
CA LEU A 3 -26.96 7.51 -3.17
C LEU A 3 -27.82 8.70 -2.73
N LYS A 4 -28.83 9.06 -3.52
CA LYS A 4 -29.85 10.05 -3.10
C LYS A 4 -30.57 9.51 -1.86
N LEU A 5 -30.78 10.35 -0.85
CA LEU A 5 -31.42 9.99 0.42
C LEU A 5 -32.78 9.28 0.25
N ASP A 6 -33.54 9.58 -0.82
CA ASP A 6 -34.83 8.94 -1.11
C ASP A 6 -34.72 7.43 -1.41
N SER A 7 -33.54 6.92 -1.80
CA SER A 7 -33.31 5.50 -2.07
C SER A 7 -33.07 4.65 -0.80
N LEU A 8 -32.68 5.28 0.31
CA LEU A 8 -32.40 4.59 1.58
C LEU A 8 -33.69 4.25 2.37
N ALA A 9 -34.78 4.96 2.11
CA ALA A 9 -36.07 4.73 2.76
C ALA A 9 -36.78 3.44 2.29
N CYS A 10 -36.36 2.85 1.15
CA CYS A 10 -36.97 1.64 0.58
C CYS A 10 -36.38 0.32 1.09
N HIS A 11 -35.36 0.34 1.96
CA HIS A 11 -34.69 -0.88 2.41
C HIS A 11 -34.94 -1.15 3.90
N PRO A 12 -36.03 -1.85 4.26
CA PRO A 12 -36.20 -2.28 5.64
C PRO A 12 -35.07 -3.27 6.02
N PRO A 13 -34.68 -3.36 7.31
CA PRO A 13 -33.53 -4.13 7.80
C PRO A 13 -33.50 -5.63 7.41
N SER A 14 -34.60 -6.18 6.91
CA SER A 14 -34.78 -7.58 6.53
C SER A 14 -34.19 -7.98 5.15
N HIS A 15 -33.45 -7.10 4.48
CA HIS A 15 -32.97 -7.32 3.09
C HIS A 15 -31.45 -7.53 2.96
N SER A 16 -30.77 -8.03 3.99
CA SER A 16 -29.31 -8.26 3.95
C SER A 16 -28.87 -9.10 2.74
N ALA A 17 -29.67 -10.09 2.33
CA ALA A 17 -29.40 -10.89 1.13
C ALA A 17 -29.47 -10.07 -0.16
N VAL A 18 -30.44 -9.16 -0.31
CA VAL A 18 -30.55 -8.29 -1.49
C VAL A 18 -29.40 -7.29 -1.55
N LEU A 19 -29.05 -6.69 -0.42
CA LEU A 19 -27.90 -5.78 -0.33
C LEU A 19 -26.58 -6.52 -0.59
N GLN A 20 -26.44 -7.76 -0.13
CA GLN A 20 -25.29 -8.61 -0.44
C GLN A 20 -25.22 -8.93 -1.94
N THR A 21 -26.34 -9.29 -2.57
CA THR A 21 -26.39 -9.54 -4.02
C THR A 21 -26.04 -8.28 -4.80
N ALA A 22 -26.59 -7.12 -4.44
CA ALA A 22 -26.25 -5.85 -5.06
C ALA A 22 -24.77 -5.50 -4.86
N ASN A 23 -24.21 -5.73 -3.67
CA ASN A 23 -22.79 -5.50 -3.41
C ASN A 23 -21.89 -6.41 -4.24
N ILE A 24 -22.27 -7.67 -4.48
CA ILE A 24 -21.54 -8.58 -5.38
C ILE A 24 -21.67 -8.12 -6.83
N GLN A 25 -22.84 -7.62 -7.27
CA GLN A 25 -23.05 -7.11 -8.62
C GLN A 25 -22.33 -5.79 -8.90
N LEU A 26 -22.25 -4.93 -7.88
CA LEU A 26 -21.40 -3.75 -7.86
C LEU A 26 -19.94 -4.08 -7.50
N GLY A 27 -19.63 -5.37 -7.34
CA GLY A 27 -18.41 -5.90 -6.75
C GLY A 27 -17.15 -5.32 -7.38
N PRO A 28 -16.03 -5.34 -6.65
CA PRO A 28 -14.84 -4.61 -7.03
C PRO A 28 -14.38 -5.08 -8.41
N ASP A 29 -14.24 -4.15 -9.35
CA ASP A 29 -13.12 -4.25 -10.28
C ASP A 29 -11.91 -4.34 -9.35
N LEU A 30 -11.30 -5.52 -9.22
CA LEU A 30 -10.15 -5.72 -8.34
C LEU A 30 -9.01 -4.73 -8.68
N GLY A 31 -9.03 -4.15 -9.89
CA GLY A 31 -8.11 -3.10 -10.32
C GLY A 31 -8.55 -1.65 -10.02
N GLY A 32 -9.82 -1.40 -9.68
CA GLY A 32 -10.40 -0.05 -9.56
C GLY A 32 -10.66 0.42 -8.12
N PRO A 33 -11.11 1.67 -7.91
CA PRO A 33 -11.38 2.21 -6.59
C PRO A 33 -12.54 1.42 -5.97
N PHE A 34 -12.31 0.87 -4.77
CA PHE A 34 -13.29 0.06 -4.05
C PHE A 34 -14.67 0.72 -4.05
N THR A 35 -15.69 -0.05 -4.44
CA THR A 35 -17.09 0.38 -4.57
C THR A 35 -17.60 1.09 -3.30
N ALA A 36 -17.15 0.61 -2.15
CA ALA A 36 -17.27 1.29 -0.86
C ALA A 36 -15.87 1.63 -0.35
N ALA A 37 -15.56 2.92 -0.26
CA ALA A 37 -14.30 3.44 0.24
C ALA A 37 -14.57 4.63 1.18
N PRO A 38 -13.63 4.96 2.09
CA PRO A 38 -13.72 6.21 2.85
C PRO A 38 -13.81 7.42 1.91
N VAL A 39 -14.72 8.35 2.22
CA VAL A 39 -14.93 9.59 1.46
C VAL A 39 -14.92 10.79 2.38
N ILE A 40 -14.64 11.98 1.83
CA ILE A 40 -14.75 13.24 2.55
C ILE A 40 -16.24 13.50 2.84
N ASP A 41 -16.61 13.30 4.10
CA ASP A 41 -17.99 13.45 4.59
C ASP A 41 -18.21 14.75 5.37
N GLY A 42 -17.15 15.54 5.57
CA GLY A 42 -17.19 16.80 6.32
C GLY A 42 -17.25 16.65 7.84
N THR A 43 -17.34 15.42 8.37
CA THR A 43 -17.47 15.16 9.82
C THR A 43 -16.33 14.29 10.33
N PHE A 44 -16.24 13.03 9.87
CA PHE A 44 -15.17 12.10 10.18
C PHE A 44 -13.94 12.39 9.31
N ILE A 45 -14.09 12.42 7.99
CA ILE A 45 -13.06 12.86 7.04
C ILE A 45 -13.44 14.26 6.54
N ARG A 46 -12.81 15.27 7.14
CA ARG A 46 -13.15 16.68 6.91
C ARG A 46 -12.45 17.31 5.71
N GLN A 47 -11.35 16.71 5.26
CA GLN A 47 -10.55 17.15 4.13
C GLN A 47 -9.80 15.95 3.54
N ARG A 48 -9.18 16.13 2.37
CA ARG A 48 -8.33 15.10 1.77
C ARG A 48 -7.24 14.64 2.76
N PRO A 49 -7.05 13.32 2.95
CA PRO A 49 -6.03 12.79 3.86
C PRO A 49 -4.63 13.34 3.55
N THR A 50 -4.24 13.42 2.27
CA THR A 50 -2.95 13.97 1.84
C THR A 50 -2.74 15.43 2.26
N GLU A 51 -3.79 16.26 2.24
CA GLU A 51 -3.72 17.64 2.74
C GLU A 51 -3.60 17.68 4.26
N ALA A 52 -4.28 16.78 4.98
CA ALA A 52 -4.13 16.66 6.43
C ALA A 52 -2.70 16.25 6.80
N LEU A 53 -2.14 15.26 6.11
CA LEU A 53 -0.74 14.81 6.28
C LEU A 53 0.25 15.95 6.01
N ARG A 54 0.07 16.70 4.91
CA ARG A 54 0.92 17.85 4.56
C ARG A 54 0.87 18.95 5.63
N GLN A 55 -0.29 19.15 6.25
CA GLN A 55 -0.49 20.11 7.35
C GLN A 55 -0.01 19.57 8.71
N GLY A 56 0.50 18.34 8.79
CA GLY A 56 0.88 17.70 10.04
C GLY A 56 -0.30 17.37 10.96
N LYS A 57 -1.53 17.36 10.43
CA LYS A 57 -2.76 16.98 11.17
C LYS A 57 -2.80 15.47 11.33
N LEU A 58 -1.99 14.96 12.25
CA LEU A 58 -1.81 13.55 12.52
C LEU A 58 -2.59 13.12 13.76
N ASN A 59 -3.13 11.91 13.72
CA ASN A 59 -3.66 11.20 14.89
C ASN A 59 -2.73 10.04 15.27
N GLY A 60 -1.43 10.33 15.43
CA GLY A 60 -0.42 9.32 15.70
C GLY A 60 0.89 9.91 16.23
N LYS A 61 1.62 9.11 17.02
CA LYS A 61 2.91 9.50 17.63
C LYS A 61 4.13 8.99 16.87
N ALA A 62 3.99 7.93 16.09
CA ALA A 62 5.04 7.34 15.29
C ALA A 62 4.41 6.50 14.17
N LEU A 63 5.21 6.14 13.16
CA LEU A 63 4.74 5.34 12.03
C LEU A 63 5.74 4.24 11.67
N LEU A 64 5.28 2.99 11.63
CA LEU A 64 5.96 1.92 10.90
C LEU A 64 5.10 1.62 9.67
N ALA A 65 5.63 1.91 8.48
CA ALA A 65 4.98 1.56 7.22
C ALA A 65 5.71 0.38 6.58
N VAL A 66 4.96 -0.66 6.20
CA VAL A 66 5.48 -1.82 5.49
C VAL A 66 4.64 -2.02 4.24
N THR A 67 5.30 -2.31 3.13
CA THR A 67 4.67 -2.69 1.85
C THR A 67 5.26 -4.02 1.40
N ASN A 68 4.56 -4.73 0.53
CA ASN A 68 5.06 -5.96 -0.07
C ASN A 68 5.75 -5.64 -1.41
N ALA A 69 6.68 -6.48 -1.85
CA ALA A 69 7.42 -6.25 -3.09
C ALA A 69 6.55 -6.33 -4.37
N ASP A 70 5.37 -6.96 -4.29
CA ASP A 70 4.38 -7.08 -5.35
C ASP A 70 2.98 -6.76 -4.82
N GLU A 71 2.70 -5.47 -4.59
CA GLU A 71 1.39 -5.03 -4.10
C GLU A 71 0.27 -5.14 -5.13
N GLY A 72 0.59 -5.20 -6.42
CA GLY A 72 -0.40 -5.00 -7.50
C GLY A 72 -0.93 -6.29 -8.13
N SER A 73 -0.17 -7.40 -8.11
CA SER A 73 -0.48 -8.54 -8.98
C SER A 73 -1.84 -9.20 -8.72
N ILE A 74 -2.31 -9.21 -7.48
CA ILE A 74 -3.60 -9.81 -7.12
C ILE A 74 -4.80 -8.95 -7.55
N PHE A 75 -4.56 -7.69 -7.93
CA PHE A 75 -5.57 -6.70 -8.28
C PHE A 75 -5.74 -6.54 -9.80
N VAL A 76 -4.78 -7.03 -10.59
CA VAL A 76 -4.78 -6.88 -12.05
C VAL A 76 -5.29 -8.15 -12.71
N ASP A 77 -6.19 -8.01 -13.68
CA ASP A 77 -6.60 -9.11 -14.54
C ASP A 77 -5.46 -9.45 -15.54
N PRO A 78 -4.81 -10.62 -15.41
CA PRO A 78 -3.70 -10.99 -16.29
C PRO A 78 -4.15 -11.36 -17.72
N SER A 79 -5.45 -11.58 -17.95
CA SER A 79 -5.99 -12.02 -19.25
C SER A 79 -6.22 -10.89 -20.24
N ALA A 80 -6.34 -9.65 -19.74
CA ALA A 80 -6.65 -8.46 -20.54
C ALA A 80 -5.77 -7.25 -20.14
N PRO A 81 -4.44 -7.35 -20.24
CA PRO A 81 -3.57 -6.22 -19.91
C PRO A 81 -3.79 -5.06 -20.89
N LEU A 82 -3.66 -3.85 -20.38
CA LEU A 82 -3.83 -2.59 -21.11
C LEU A 82 -2.50 -1.85 -21.15
N ASN A 83 -2.37 -0.84 -22.02
CA ASN A 83 -1.21 0.05 -21.91
C ASN A 83 -1.38 0.94 -20.66
N ALA A 84 -0.28 1.54 -20.21
CA ALA A 84 -0.22 2.27 -18.95
C ALA A 84 -1.32 3.35 -18.82
N SER A 85 -1.51 4.17 -19.86
CA SER A 85 -2.53 5.21 -19.89
C SER A 85 -3.96 4.67 -19.92
N ALA A 86 -4.25 3.63 -20.70
CA ALA A 86 -5.59 3.02 -20.74
C ALA A 86 -5.94 2.36 -19.40
N TYR A 87 -4.98 1.66 -18.78
CA TYR A 87 -5.16 1.08 -17.45
C TYR A 87 -5.40 2.16 -16.40
N ALA A 88 -4.59 3.21 -16.38
CA ALA A 88 -4.76 4.32 -15.45
C ALA A 88 -6.10 5.03 -15.62
N SER A 89 -6.59 5.19 -16.85
CA SER A 89 -7.91 5.76 -17.14
C SER A 89 -9.05 4.86 -16.61
N GLN A 90 -8.89 3.54 -16.68
CA GLN A 90 -9.85 2.59 -16.13
C GLN A 90 -9.98 2.72 -14.61
N ILE A 91 -8.86 2.81 -13.90
CA ILE A 91 -8.84 2.78 -12.44
C ILE A 91 -8.95 4.19 -11.83
N PHE A 92 -8.64 5.24 -12.59
CA PHE A 92 -8.80 6.63 -12.19
C PHE A 92 -9.54 7.43 -13.27
N PRO A 93 -10.88 7.27 -13.38
CA PRO A 93 -11.67 7.81 -14.51
C PRO A 93 -11.76 9.33 -14.57
N LYS A 94 -11.14 10.04 -13.62
CA LYS A 94 -11.10 11.51 -13.55
C LYS A 94 -9.76 12.11 -14.02
N LEU A 95 -8.79 11.28 -14.41
CA LEU A 95 -7.53 11.77 -14.95
C LEU A 95 -7.74 12.44 -16.31
N GLY A 96 -7.09 13.60 -16.51
CA GLY A 96 -7.07 14.29 -17.78
C GLY A 96 -5.99 13.75 -18.72
N GLN A 97 -5.99 14.23 -19.96
CA GLN A 97 -5.02 13.81 -20.98
C GLN A 97 -3.57 14.07 -20.56
N LYS A 98 -3.32 15.16 -19.83
CA LYS A 98 -1.97 15.51 -19.36
C LYS A 98 -1.47 14.50 -18.33
N GLU A 99 -2.32 14.12 -17.37
CA GLU A 99 -1.99 13.11 -16.37
C GLU A 99 -1.76 11.74 -17.03
N LEU A 100 -2.63 11.33 -17.95
CA LEU A 100 -2.49 10.05 -18.66
C LEU A 100 -1.21 9.98 -19.48
N ALA A 101 -0.80 11.07 -20.14
CA ALA A 101 0.47 11.14 -20.87
C ALA A 101 1.67 10.99 -19.95
N ALA A 102 1.65 11.62 -18.76
CA ALA A 102 2.72 11.52 -17.78
C ALA A 102 2.82 10.10 -17.18
N ILE A 103 1.70 9.40 -17.04
CA ILE A 103 1.68 7.99 -16.63
C ILE A 103 2.25 7.09 -17.72
N GLU A 104 1.88 7.31 -18.98
CA GLU A 104 2.44 6.56 -20.10
C GLU A 104 3.97 6.74 -20.18
N GLU A 105 4.46 7.97 -19.99
CA GLU A 105 5.90 8.26 -19.94
C GLU A 105 6.61 7.55 -18.77
N ALA A 106 5.97 7.49 -17.60
CA ALA A 106 6.56 6.87 -16.42
C ALA A 106 6.57 5.34 -16.49
N TYR A 107 5.51 4.71 -17.00
CA TYR A 107 5.30 3.26 -16.90
C TYR A 107 5.38 2.51 -18.23
N GLY A 108 5.13 3.14 -19.39
CA GLY A 108 4.93 2.47 -20.69
C GLY A 108 6.11 1.63 -21.21
N GLY A 109 7.29 1.75 -20.60
CA GLY A 109 8.50 0.97 -20.90
C GLY A 109 8.91 -0.04 -19.83
N LEU A 110 8.19 -0.17 -18.72
CA LEU A 110 8.58 -0.99 -17.57
C LEU A 110 8.15 -2.46 -17.73
N GLY A 111 8.60 -3.11 -18.80
CA GLY A 111 8.31 -4.51 -19.11
C GLY A 111 7.00 -4.71 -19.87
N SER A 112 6.35 -5.86 -19.66
CA SER A 112 5.09 -6.21 -20.34
C SER A 112 3.95 -5.29 -19.89
N MET A 113 2.89 -5.16 -20.71
CA MET A 113 1.67 -4.43 -20.33
C MET A 113 1.08 -4.92 -18.99
N LEU A 114 1.17 -6.22 -18.72
CA LEU A 114 0.77 -6.77 -17.42
C LEU A 114 1.64 -6.22 -16.29
N ASN A 115 2.96 -6.22 -16.43
CA ASN A 115 3.85 -5.65 -15.41
C ASN A 115 3.58 -4.16 -15.20
N GLN A 116 3.31 -3.40 -16.27
CA GLN A 116 2.96 -1.98 -16.18
C GLN A 116 1.68 -1.77 -15.36
N ASN A 117 0.64 -2.55 -15.64
CA ASN A 117 -0.61 -2.50 -14.89
C ASN A 117 -0.41 -2.85 -13.41
N ILE A 118 0.40 -3.87 -13.11
CA ILE A 118 0.75 -4.29 -11.74
C ILE A 118 1.46 -3.16 -10.99
N LEU A 119 2.46 -2.55 -11.62
CA LEU A 119 3.19 -1.42 -11.03
C LEU A 119 2.26 -0.23 -10.77
N ILE A 120 1.47 0.19 -11.77
CA ILE A 120 0.53 1.31 -11.62
C ILE A 120 -0.45 1.04 -10.47
N ASN A 121 -1.03 -0.15 -10.38
CA ASN A 121 -1.99 -0.49 -9.34
C ASN A 121 -1.35 -0.48 -7.94
N GLY A 122 -0.28 -1.26 -7.76
CA GLY A 122 0.40 -1.42 -6.48
C GLY A 122 0.99 -0.10 -5.97
N GLU A 123 1.65 0.65 -6.86
CA GLU A 123 2.24 1.94 -6.51
C GLU A 123 1.18 2.97 -6.16
N ALA A 124 0.09 3.09 -6.94
CA ALA A 124 -0.95 4.06 -6.68
C ALA A 124 -1.70 3.84 -5.37
N LEU A 125 -2.06 2.59 -5.10
CA LEU A 125 -2.98 2.27 -4.02
C LEU A 125 -2.25 2.03 -2.70
N LEU A 126 -1.04 1.47 -2.74
CA LEU A 126 -0.38 0.93 -1.56
C LEU A 126 1.02 1.52 -1.36
N THR A 127 1.93 1.39 -2.33
CA THR A 127 3.34 1.74 -2.12
C THR A 127 3.56 3.25 -2.00
N CYS A 128 3.19 4.04 -3.01
CA CYS A 128 3.39 5.50 -3.02
C CYS A 128 2.74 6.22 -1.82
N PRO A 129 1.50 5.90 -1.39
CA PRO A 129 0.90 6.57 -0.25
C PRO A 129 1.70 6.46 1.06
N THR A 130 2.50 5.40 1.24
CA THR A 130 3.35 5.27 2.43
C THR A 130 4.38 6.38 2.52
N TYR A 131 4.91 6.90 1.41
CA TYR A 131 5.90 7.98 1.46
C TYR A 131 5.32 9.31 1.92
N TYR A 132 4.05 9.61 1.65
CA TYR A 132 3.38 10.78 2.22
C TYR A 132 3.21 10.64 3.73
N LEU A 133 2.88 9.42 4.19
CA LEU A 133 2.79 9.10 5.61
C LEU A 133 4.15 9.29 6.27
N LEU A 134 5.22 8.68 5.74
CA LEU A 134 6.59 8.84 6.28
C LEU A 134 6.99 10.31 6.43
N LYS A 135 6.79 11.11 5.38
CA LYS A 135 7.09 12.55 5.41
C LYS A 135 6.33 13.30 6.51
N ALA A 136 5.08 12.94 6.78
CA ALA A 136 4.26 13.62 7.78
C ALA A 136 4.74 13.35 9.22
N PHE A 137 5.34 12.18 9.49
CA PHE A 137 5.79 11.78 10.82
C PHE A 137 7.23 12.25 11.18
N GLN A 138 7.88 13.06 10.34
CA GLN A 138 9.09 13.88 10.61
C GLN A 138 10.05 13.32 11.68
N GLY A 139 10.89 12.34 11.35
CA GLY A 139 11.86 11.81 12.32
C GLY A 139 11.31 10.78 13.30
N ARG A 140 10.05 10.34 13.14
CA ARG A 140 9.40 9.31 13.97
C ARG A 140 8.73 8.26 13.09
N SER A 141 9.42 7.87 12.01
CA SER A 141 8.88 6.92 11.06
C SER A 141 9.92 5.95 10.51
N TRP A 142 9.50 4.70 10.28
CA TRP A 142 10.31 3.64 9.71
C TRP A 142 9.59 3.05 8.50
N LYS A 143 10.36 2.64 7.48
CA LYS A 143 9.85 1.99 6.28
C LYS A 143 10.48 0.61 6.13
N GLY A 144 9.63 -0.38 5.86
CA GLY A 144 10.04 -1.72 5.47
C GLY A 144 9.42 -2.13 4.12
N GLU A 145 10.07 -3.08 3.47
CA GLU A 145 9.55 -3.82 2.32
C GLU A 145 9.61 -5.32 2.63
N PHE A 146 8.47 -6.00 2.65
CA PHE A 146 8.39 -7.45 2.69
C PHE A 146 8.61 -8.01 1.28
N ALA A 147 9.71 -8.71 1.08
CA ALA A 147 10.18 -9.12 -0.24
C ALA A 147 10.36 -10.63 -0.41
N ILE A 148 9.78 -11.46 0.48
CA ILE A 148 9.79 -12.92 0.28
C ILE A 148 8.89 -13.29 -0.91
N PRO A 149 9.44 -13.91 -1.97
CA PRO A 149 8.66 -14.35 -3.13
C PRO A 149 7.43 -15.21 -2.76
N PRO A 150 6.28 -14.99 -3.42
CA PRO A 150 6.08 -14.04 -4.53
C PRO A 150 5.93 -12.58 -4.09
N GLY A 151 5.90 -12.28 -2.79
CA GLY A 151 5.86 -10.90 -2.28
C GLY A 151 4.52 -10.22 -2.52
N VAL A 152 3.45 -10.99 -2.70
CA VAL A 152 2.13 -10.45 -3.06
C VAL A 152 1.45 -9.74 -1.89
N HIS A 153 0.53 -8.82 -2.19
CA HIS A 153 -0.28 -8.12 -1.18
C HIS A 153 -0.90 -9.08 -0.14
N GLY A 154 -0.68 -8.78 1.14
CA GLY A 154 -1.19 -9.55 2.28
C GLY A 154 -0.40 -10.81 2.67
N LEU A 155 0.62 -11.22 1.90
CA LEU A 155 1.45 -12.38 2.23
C LEU A 155 2.27 -12.18 3.53
N ASP A 156 2.64 -10.94 3.83
CA ASP A 156 3.31 -10.52 5.05
C ASP A 156 2.48 -10.79 6.33
N LEU A 157 1.15 -10.87 6.23
CA LEU A 157 0.28 -11.21 7.35
C LEU A 157 0.61 -12.56 7.98
N ASP A 158 1.04 -13.53 7.17
CA ASP A 158 1.44 -14.84 7.66
C ASP A 158 2.70 -14.77 8.54
N TYR A 159 3.51 -13.70 8.40
CA TYR A 159 4.71 -13.49 9.20
C TYR A 159 4.46 -12.65 10.46
N TYR A 160 3.41 -11.82 10.49
CA TYR A 160 2.93 -11.22 11.74
C TYR A 160 2.18 -12.23 12.62
N TYR A 161 1.46 -13.17 12.00
CA TYR A 161 0.61 -14.15 12.69
C TYR A 161 0.89 -15.58 12.20
N PRO A 162 2.07 -16.15 12.49
CA PRO A 162 2.53 -17.40 11.88
C PRO A 162 1.86 -18.68 12.39
N ILE A 163 1.10 -18.62 13.50
CA ILE A 163 0.47 -19.80 14.09
C ILE A 163 -0.56 -20.39 13.11
N GLY A 164 -0.32 -21.63 12.68
CA GLY A 164 -1.18 -22.35 11.75
C GLY A 164 -1.06 -21.90 10.29
N LYS A 165 -0.04 -21.12 9.94
CA LYS A 165 0.22 -20.66 8.57
C LYS A 165 1.31 -21.48 7.88
N ASN A 166 1.19 -21.61 6.56
CA ASN A 166 2.22 -22.22 5.72
C ASN A 166 3.10 -21.10 5.15
N LEU A 167 4.26 -20.89 5.77
CA LEU A 167 5.19 -19.83 5.35
C LEU A 167 5.96 -20.24 4.09
N THR A 168 5.98 -19.36 3.07
CA THR A 168 6.76 -19.56 1.84
C THR A 168 8.28 -19.58 2.10
N PHE A 169 8.71 -18.90 3.16
CA PHE A 169 10.05 -18.95 3.72
C PHE A 169 9.98 -19.16 5.24
N ASN A 170 10.07 -20.42 5.68
CA ASN A 170 10.00 -20.80 7.09
C ASN A 170 11.38 -20.77 7.75
N ASN A 171 11.87 -19.57 8.04
CA ASN A 171 13.17 -19.35 8.66
C ASN A 171 13.03 -18.59 9.99
N ALA A 172 13.54 -19.17 11.08
CA ALA A 172 13.38 -18.62 12.43
C ALA A 172 13.93 -17.19 12.56
N THR A 173 15.12 -16.93 12.02
CA THR A 173 15.75 -15.60 12.06
C THR A 173 14.90 -14.57 11.31
N PHE A 174 14.38 -14.92 10.13
CA PHE A 174 13.51 -14.04 9.38
C PHE A 174 12.22 -13.73 10.13
N ILE A 175 11.53 -14.75 10.65
CA ILE A 175 10.25 -14.62 11.37
C ILE A 175 10.43 -13.74 12.61
N THR A 176 11.47 -14.02 13.41
CA THR A 176 11.81 -13.23 14.60
C THR A 176 12.16 -11.79 14.24
N SER A 177 12.88 -11.56 13.13
CA SER A 177 13.28 -10.21 12.72
C SER A 177 12.11 -9.39 12.18
N PHE A 178 11.33 -9.94 11.23
CA PHE A 178 10.22 -9.23 10.59
C PHE A 178 9.06 -9.02 11.57
N GLY A 179 8.48 -10.11 12.10
CA GLY A 179 7.36 -10.05 13.03
C GLY A 179 7.73 -9.40 14.37
N GLY A 180 8.95 -9.65 14.86
CA GLY A 180 9.44 -9.04 16.10
C GLY A 180 9.66 -7.53 15.99
N SER A 181 9.96 -6.99 14.82
CA SER A 181 10.09 -5.54 14.61
C SER A 181 8.72 -4.84 14.67
N PHE A 182 7.69 -5.47 14.11
CA PHE A 182 6.31 -5.01 14.26
C PHE A 182 5.85 -5.05 15.72
N MET A 183 6.11 -6.15 16.43
CA MET A 183 5.75 -6.26 17.86
C MET A 183 6.49 -5.23 18.72
N SER A 184 7.77 -5.01 18.45
CA SER A 184 8.59 -4.00 19.13
C SER A 184 8.00 -2.60 18.93
N PHE A 185 7.61 -2.26 17.70
CA PHE A 185 6.94 -0.99 17.40
C PHE A 185 5.56 -0.89 18.07
N ALA A 186 4.75 -1.95 18.07
CA ALA A 186 3.43 -1.94 18.68
C ALA A 186 3.47 -1.67 20.19
N VAL A 187 4.48 -2.19 20.89
CA VAL A 187 4.64 -2.02 22.34
C VAL A 187 5.28 -0.68 22.71
N SER A 188 6.26 -0.22 21.92
CA SER A 188 7.15 0.87 22.34
C SER A 188 7.09 2.12 21.47
N LEU A 189 6.39 2.06 20.32
CA LEU A 189 6.42 3.04 19.23
C LEU A 189 7.80 3.21 18.57
N ASP A 190 8.73 2.28 18.80
CA ASP A 190 10.05 2.22 18.18
C ASP A 190 10.42 0.74 17.87
N PRO A 191 10.59 0.34 16.60
CA PRO A 191 10.93 -1.04 16.26
C PRO A 191 12.31 -1.48 16.80
N ASN A 192 13.14 -0.55 17.28
CA ASN A 192 14.46 -0.82 17.83
C ASN A 192 14.46 -1.07 19.34
N ILE A 193 13.36 -0.80 20.05
CA ILE A 193 13.19 -1.20 21.45
C ILE A 193 12.63 -2.63 21.49
N LYS A 194 13.53 -3.60 21.64
CA LYS A 194 13.23 -5.03 21.42
C LYS A 194 12.37 -5.63 22.52
N VAL A 195 11.23 -6.21 22.12
CA VAL A 195 10.41 -7.07 22.99
C VAL A 195 11.01 -8.47 23.08
N ASP A 196 11.52 -9.00 21.96
CA ASP A 196 12.24 -10.27 21.89
C ASP A 196 13.75 -9.99 21.77
N PRO A 197 14.60 -10.42 22.73
CA PRO A 197 16.05 -10.22 22.66
C PRO A 197 16.72 -10.97 21.49
N LEU A 198 16.05 -11.95 20.87
CA LEU A 198 16.55 -12.63 19.68
C LEU A 198 16.38 -11.80 18.41
N ASN A 199 15.52 -10.76 18.41
CA ASN A 199 15.43 -9.82 17.31
C ASN A 199 16.59 -8.81 17.37
N ASN A 200 17.64 -9.10 16.61
CA ASN A 200 18.85 -8.27 16.54
C ASN A 200 18.88 -7.28 15.35
N ILE A 201 17.84 -7.25 14.51
CA ILE A 201 17.77 -6.34 13.37
C ILE A 201 17.32 -4.96 13.83
N SER A 202 18.07 -3.92 13.51
CA SER A 202 17.63 -2.53 13.73
C SER A 202 17.05 -1.94 12.45
N LEU A 203 15.86 -1.36 12.53
CA LEU A 203 15.26 -0.64 11.41
C LEU A 203 15.80 0.78 11.36
N HIS A 204 16.08 1.24 10.14
CA HIS A 204 16.54 2.60 9.91
C HIS A 204 15.42 3.61 10.17
N LEU A 205 15.68 4.53 11.12
CA LEU A 205 14.79 5.64 11.42
C LEU A 205 14.93 6.67 10.31
N ASN A 206 13.81 6.98 9.64
CA ASN A 206 13.78 8.11 8.74
C ASN A 206 13.88 9.39 9.57
N GLY A 207 14.88 10.21 9.25
CA GLY A 207 15.07 11.51 9.87
C GLY A 207 13.91 12.48 9.57
N PRO A 208 14.07 13.77 9.91
CA PRO A 208 13.04 14.79 9.64
C PRO A 208 12.63 14.88 8.17
N VAL A 209 13.54 14.46 7.27
CA VAL A 209 13.31 14.30 5.83
C VAL A 209 13.48 12.83 5.51
N TYR A 210 12.51 12.26 4.79
CA TYR A 210 12.64 10.92 4.24
C TYR A 210 13.75 10.92 3.18
N ASN A 211 14.81 10.16 3.43
CA ASN A 211 16.03 10.14 2.60
C ASN A 211 16.00 9.04 1.52
N GLY A 212 14.85 8.37 1.34
CA GLY A 212 14.73 7.29 0.37
C GLY A 212 15.36 5.99 0.83
N GLU A 213 15.46 5.73 2.13
CA GLU A 213 15.96 4.46 2.63
C GLU A 213 14.84 3.64 3.26
N GLU A 214 14.90 2.33 3.09
CA GLU A 214 13.96 1.38 3.69
C GLU A 214 14.61 0.04 3.99
N MET A 215 14.08 -0.68 4.97
CA MET A 215 14.56 -2.01 5.30
C MET A 215 13.89 -3.04 4.40
N LYS A 216 14.67 -3.71 3.56
CA LYS A 216 14.21 -4.84 2.74
C LYS A 216 14.31 -6.12 3.55
N PHE A 217 13.19 -6.82 3.70
CA PHE A 217 13.08 -8.12 4.34
C PHE A 217 12.94 -9.20 3.26
N ASN A 218 14.05 -9.84 2.90
CA ASN A 218 14.12 -10.80 1.81
C ASN A 218 14.82 -12.11 2.24
N GLN A 219 14.94 -13.03 1.29
CA GLN A 219 15.79 -14.21 1.33
C GLN A 219 16.83 -14.16 0.22
N THR A 220 17.90 -14.95 0.37
CA THR A 220 18.86 -15.19 -0.71
C THR A 220 18.23 -16.03 -1.83
N GLN A 221 18.83 -16.02 -3.03
CA GLN A 221 18.30 -16.77 -4.18
C GLN A 221 18.18 -18.29 -3.95
N GLU A 222 18.88 -18.84 -2.96
CA GLU A 222 18.80 -20.26 -2.60
C GLU A 222 17.66 -20.56 -1.61
N ASN A 223 16.88 -19.56 -1.20
CA ASN A 223 15.78 -19.66 -0.23
C ASN A 223 16.17 -20.30 1.13
N THR A 224 17.45 -20.22 1.50
CA THR A 224 17.98 -20.82 2.73
C THR A 224 18.40 -19.78 3.76
N ILE A 225 18.79 -18.59 3.32
CA ILE A 225 19.40 -17.56 4.16
C ILE A 225 18.54 -16.29 4.15
N THR A 226 18.41 -15.69 5.33
CA THR A 226 17.77 -14.38 5.51
C THR A 226 18.61 -13.27 4.87
N ASP A 227 18.02 -12.43 4.01
CA ASP A 227 18.62 -11.22 3.43
C ASP A 227 17.83 -10.00 3.94
N ILE A 228 18.19 -9.50 5.13
CA ILE A 228 17.61 -8.29 5.70
C ILE A 228 18.66 -7.18 5.68
N ARG A 229 18.37 -6.11 4.94
CA ARG A 229 19.33 -5.03 4.72
C ARG A 229 18.64 -3.71 4.46
N LEU A 230 19.36 -2.63 4.76
CA LEU A 230 18.98 -1.29 4.34
C LEU A 230 19.15 -1.18 2.81
N VAL A 231 18.14 -0.64 2.13
CA VAL A 231 18.18 -0.35 0.70
C VAL A 231 17.77 1.09 0.44
N THR A 232 18.20 1.63 -0.69
CA THR A 232 17.67 2.87 -1.23
C THR A 232 16.44 2.55 -2.08
N THR A 233 15.36 3.30 -1.88
CA THR A 233 14.14 3.28 -2.68
C THR A 233 14.47 3.46 -4.15
N ASP A 234 13.86 2.63 -4.99
CA ASP A 234 14.08 2.63 -6.44
C ASP A 234 13.81 4.02 -7.04
N GLN A 235 14.70 4.46 -7.93
CA GLN A 235 14.50 5.73 -8.63
C GLN A 235 13.26 5.75 -9.52
N ALA A 236 12.87 4.61 -10.07
CA ALA A 236 11.66 4.49 -10.87
C ALA A 236 10.40 4.80 -10.05
N LEU A 237 10.37 4.37 -8.79
CA LEU A 237 9.24 4.57 -7.88
C LEU A 237 9.01 6.06 -7.54
N TRP A 238 10.06 6.89 -7.53
CA TRP A 238 9.89 8.33 -7.27
C TRP A 238 9.00 9.03 -8.31
N ARG A 239 9.02 8.57 -9.56
CA ARG A 239 8.11 9.09 -10.60
C ARG A 239 6.66 8.78 -10.24
N GLY A 240 6.39 7.56 -9.74
CA GLY A 240 5.09 7.18 -9.21
C GLY A 240 4.66 8.03 -8.00
N VAL A 241 5.57 8.34 -7.09
CA VAL A 241 5.31 9.20 -5.92
C VAL A 241 4.95 10.63 -6.33
N ASP A 242 5.65 11.20 -7.32
CA ASP A 242 5.37 12.55 -7.81
C ASP A 242 4.04 12.59 -8.59
N LEU A 243 3.75 11.55 -9.38
CA LEU A 243 2.46 11.39 -10.06
C LEU A 243 1.30 11.14 -9.08
N GLY A 244 1.53 10.46 -7.96
CA GLY A 244 0.52 10.18 -6.96
C GLY A 244 -0.11 11.44 -6.32
N GLU A 245 0.63 12.55 -6.25
CA GLU A 245 0.05 13.85 -5.83
C GLU A 245 -0.92 14.40 -6.89
N LEU A 246 -0.64 14.17 -8.18
CA LEU A 246 -1.51 14.56 -9.30
C LEU A 246 -2.77 13.68 -9.37
N TRP A 247 -2.65 12.38 -9.11
CA TRP A 247 -3.78 11.44 -9.10
C TRP A 247 -4.84 11.83 -8.08
N ARG A 248 -4.42 12.27 -6.89
CA ARG A 248 -5.28 12.51 -5.71
C ARG A 248 -5.93 13.90 -5.68
N THR A 249 -5.49 14.83 -6.51
CA THR A 249 -6.19 16.11 -6.70
C THR A 249 -7.53 15.94 -7.42
N HIS A 250 -7.67 14.88 -8.23
CA HIS A 250 -8.85 14.66 -9.07
C HIS A 250 -9.78 13.58 -8.51
N THR A 251 -9.28 12.61 -7.75
CA THR A 251 -10.07 11.45 -7.29
C THR A 251 -10.80 11.67 -5.97
N GLY A 252 -10.36 12.64 -5.15
CA GLY A 252 -10.93 12.88 -3.82
C GLY A 252 -10.52 11.83 -2.77
N GLN A 253 -9.56 10.96 -3.12
CA GLN A 253 -8.88 10.01 -2.24
C GLN A 253 -7.53 10.56 -1.77
#